data_AF-A0A3M9MXY3-F1
#
_entry.id   AF-A0A3M9MXY3-F1
#
_cell.length_a   1.000
_cell.length_b   1.000
_cell.length_c   1.000
_cell.angle_alpha   90.00
_cell.angle_beta   90.00
_cell.angle_gamma   90.00
#
_symmetry.space_group_name_H-M   'P 1'
#
loop_
_entity.id
_entity.type
_entity.pdbx_description
1 polymer ?
#
loop_
_entity_poly.entity_id
_entity_poly.type
_entity_poly.pdbx_seq_one_letter_code
_entity_poly.pdbx_strand_id
1 'polypeptide(L)'
;MRKTYFVVLLAALASCQSSTQEETAATSSASAGQEKGQPALGQPRQIQHIVQRTHLFSSPQSPDYFRLVLRGDSITQGQVHFTITTQDGRLIHEEHFPAADLEASLVYEMEGSTVTQEQRAAYILKRMEEFVEPKDFISPAIAPNTPAQTSFVSETAWKKIQANHKAVGFKYLLGKEDGRLLVYDPEQKKAVRYGSFGG
;
A
#
# COMPACT_ATOMS: atom_id res chain seq x y z
N MET A 1 34.81 -11.23 -39.92
CA MET A 1 35.24 -12.65 -39.87
C MET A 1 35.39 -13.00 -38.39
N ARG A 2 34.78 -13.98 -37.71
CA ARG A 2 33.99 -15.22 -37.95
C ARG A 2 33.01 -15.34 -36.75
N LYS A 3 31.68 -15.32 -36.93
CA LYS A 3 30.70 -16.45 -36.83
C LYS A 3 31.12 -17.72 -36.06
N THR A 4 30.34 -18.05 -35.02
CA THR A 4 29.60 -19.33 -34.70
C THR A 4 29.10 -19.23 -33.24
N TYR A 5 27.80 -19.05 -32.94
CA TYR A 5 26.67 -20.00 -32.85
C TYR A 5 26.89 -21.25 -31.98
N PHE A 6 26.19 -21.31 -30.83
CA PHE A 6 25.72 -22.57 -30.26
C PHE A 6 24.33 -22.34 -29.63
N VAL A 7 23.33 -22.95 -30.27
CA VAL A 7 21.93 -23.05 -29.82
C VAL A 7 21.80 -24.43 -29.18
N VAL A 8 21.28 -24.51 -27.96
CA VAL A 8 20.75 -25.76 -27.40
C VAL A 8 19.33 -25.48 -26.91
N LEU A 9 18.40 -26.07 -27.65
CA LEU A 9 16.97 -26.15 -27.40
C LEU A 9 16.73 -27.44 -26.61
N LEU A 10 16.14 -27.36 -25.41
CA LEU A 10 15.58 -28.54 -24.73
C LEU A 10 14.12 -28.25 -24.39
N ALA A 11 13.23 -28.95 -25.10
CA ALA A 11 11.81 -29.04 -24.82
C ALA A 11 11.59 -30.25 -23.88
N ALA A 12 10.82 -30.05 -22.81
CA ALA A 12 10.27 -31.14 -22.01
C ALA A 12 8.76 -30.94 -21.91
N LEU A 13 8.03 -31.90 -22.49
CA LEU A 13 6.59 -32.11 -22.37
C LEU A 13 6.33 -33.10 -21.22
N ALA A 14 5.40 -32.78 -20.32
CA ALA A 14 4.70 -33.74 -19.44
C ALA A 14 3.40 -33.07 -18.96
N SER A 15 2.28 -33.30 -19.65
CA SER A 15 1.25 -34.34 -19.40
C SER A 15 0.33 -34.04 -18.23
N CYS A 16 -0.93 -33.75 -18.58
CA CYS A 16 -2.10 -33.72 -17.71
C CYS A 16 -2.36 -35.07 -17.05
N GLN A 17 -2.76 -35.09 -15.79
CA GLN A 17 -3.68 -36.11 -15.26
C GLN A 17 -4.71 -35.43 -14.35
N SER A 18 -5.95 -35.44 -14.82
CA SER A 18 -7.14 -35.16 -14.03
C SER A 18 -7.59 -36.47 -13.40
N SER A 19 -7.61 -36.54 -12.08
CA SER A 19 -8.27 -37.63 -11.35
C SER A 19 -9.56 -37.09 -10.74
N THR A 20 -10.66 -37.42 -11.40
CA THR A 20 -12.01 -37.45 -10.85
C THR A 20 -12.04 -38.45 -9.69
N GLN A 21 -12.55 -38.04 -8.52
CA GLN A 21 -13.04 -38.96 -7.51
C GLN A 21 -14.49 -38.62 -7.17
N GLU A 22 -15.28 -39.68 -7.19
CA GLU A 22 -16.70 -39.75 -6.95
C GLU A 22 -17.07 -39.44 -5.49
N GLU A 23 -18.16 -38.70 -5.39
CA GLU A 23 -19.27 -38.80 -4.45
C GLU A 23 -19.24 -39.94 -3.42
N THR A 24 -19.28 -39.58 -2.14
CA THR A 24 -19.90 -40.41 -1.10
C THR A 24 -20.76 -39.50 -0.24
N ALA A 25 -22.08 -39.69 -0.38
CA ALA A 25 -23.08 -39.10 0.50
C ALA A 25 -23.03 -39.79 1.87
N ALA A 26 -22.94 -38.99 2.93
CA ALA A 26 -23.36 -39.38 4.27
C ALA A 26 -24.11 -38.20 4.90
N THR A 27 -25.43 -38.31 4.90
CA THR A 27 -26.36 -37.44 5.62
C THR A 27 -26.20 -37.65 7.12
N SER A 28 -25.97 -36.59 7.88
CA SER A 28 -26.32 -36.52 9.31
C SER A 28 -26.51 -35.06 9.75
N SER A 29 -27.57 -34.87 10.52
CA SER A 29 -28.34 -33.65 10.70
C SER A 29 -27.74 -32.59 11.61
N ALA A 30 -28.02 -31.33 11.24
CA ALA A 30 -28.38 -30.17 12.06
C ALA A 30 -27.49 -29.73 13.24
N SER A 31 -26.91 -28.53 13.11
CA SER A 31 -26.99 -27.50 14.16
C SER A 31 -26.90 -26.10 13.54
N ALA A 32 -27.76 -25.20 14.01
CA ALA A 32 -27.91 -23.83 13.55
C ALA A 32 -26.71 -22.97 13.97
N GLY A 33 -26.22 -22.18 13.02
CA GLY A 33 -25.29 -21.07 13.25
C GLY A 33 -25.33 -20.14 12.05
N GLN A 34 -26.03 -19.00 12.17
CA GLN A 34 -25.91 -17.89 11.23
C GLN A 34 -24.50 -17.31 11.33
N GLU A 35 -23.59 -17.79 10.49
CA GLU A 35 -22.32 -17.13 10.24
C GLU A 35 -22.55 -15.97 9.27
N LYS A 36 -22.35 -14.75 9.77
CA LYS A 36 -22.18 -13.54 8.96
C LYS A 36 -21.18 -13.84 7.85
N GLY A 37 -21.60 -13.60 6.61
CA GLY A 37 -20.82 -13.88 5.41
C GLY A 37 -19.35 -13.46 5.54
N GLN A 38 -18.48 -14.46 5.58
CA GLN A 38 -17.08 -14.30 5.19
C GLN A 38 -17.07 -13.85 3.71
N PRO A 39 -16.34 -12.78 3.35
CA PRO A 39 -16.14 -12.45 1.95
C PRO A 39 -15.42 -13.63 1.28
N ALA A 40 -16.02 -14.18 0.24
CA ALA A 40 -15.39 -15.21 -0.57
C ALA A 40 -14.00 -14.76 -1.03
N LEU A 41 -12.97 -15.46 -0.54
CA LEU A 41 -11.65 -15.46 -1.15
C LEU A 41 -11.81 -16.05 -2.56
N GLY A 42 -11.55 -15.27 -3.62
CA GLY A 42 -11.26 -15.92 -4.91
C GLY A 42 -11.69 -15.26 -6.21
N GLN A 43 -11.92 -13.95 -6.31
CA GLN A 43 -11.93 -13.29 -7.62
C GLN A 43 -11.11 -12.00 -7.59
N PRO A 44 -10.25 -11.74 -8.60
CA PRO A 44 -9.54 -10.48 -8.71
C PRO A 44 -10.56 -9.35 -8.91
N ARG A 45 -10.78 -8.54 -7.87
CA ARG A 45 -11.66 -7.36 -7.96
C ARG A 45 -11.18 -6.43 -9.07
N GLN A 46 -12.14 -5.86 -9.80
CA GLN A 46 -11.89 -4.92 -10.89
C GLN A 46 -11.03 -3.75 -10.42
N ILE A 47 -10.05 -3.34 -11.24
CA ILE A 47 -9.27 -2.13 -11.01
C ILE A 47 -10.13 -0.93 -11.42
N GLN A 48 -10.28 0.01 -10.50
CA GLN A 48 -11.05 1.23 -10.72
C GLN A 48 -10.14 2.43 -11.00
N HIS A 49 -8.99 2.53 -10.31
CA HIS A 49 -8.03 3.61 -10.52
C HIS A 49 -6.60 3.20 -10.15
N ILE A 50 -5.61 3.81 -10.79
CA ILE A 50 -4.19 3.62 -10.47
C ILE A 50 -3.50 4.98 -10.44
N VAL A 51 -2.78 5.26 -9.35
CA VAL A 51 -1.85 6.39 -9.26
C VAL A 51 -0.45 5.85 -9.06
N GLN A 52 0.51 6.41 -9.80
CA GLN A 52 1.94 6.14 -9.61
C GLN A 52 2.73 7.44 -9.66
N ARG A 53 3.64 7.61 -8.71
CA ARG A 53 4.61 8.70 -8.63
C ARG A 53 5.99 8.15 -8.30
N THR A 54 7.01 8.95 -8.58
CA THR A 54 8.40 8.61 -8.25
C THR A 54 8.99 9.66 -7.33
N HIS A 55 9.76 9.22 -6.32
CA HIS A 55 10.46 10.14 -5.44
C HIS A 55 11.77 9.52 -4.93
N LEU A 56 12.78 10.35 -4.65
CA LEU A 56 13.97 9.94 -3.91
C LEU A 56 13.58 9.75 -2.44
N PHE A 57 13.57 8.52 -1.96
CA PHE A 57 13.13 8.19 -0.60
C PHE A 57 14.07 7.20 0.09
N SER A 58 14.25 6.01 -0.49
CA SER A 58 15.18 4.99 0.02
C SER A 58 16.64 5.22 -0.40
N SER A 59 16.85 6.00 -1.47
CA SER A 59 18.16 6.30 -2.05
C SER A 59 18.21 7.76 -2.53
N PRO A 60 19.37 8.44 -2.39
CA PRO A 60 19.56 9.78 -2.94
C PRO A 60 19.81 9.81 -4.45
N GLN A 61 20.03 8.67 -5.11
CA GLN A 61 20.32 8.60 -6.55
C GLN A 61 19.26 7.86 -7.36
N SER A 62 18.54 6.94 -6.73
CA SER A 62 17.57 6.07 -7.40
C SER A 62 16.17 6.36 -6.88
N PRO A 63 15.22 6.75 -7.74
CA PRO A 63 13.85 6.99 -7.31
C PRO A 63 13.15 5.68 -6.96
N ASP A 64 12.29 5.73 -5.95
CA ASP A 64 11.33 4.69 -5.65
C ASP A 64 10.00 4.99 -6.35
N TYR A 65 9.21 3.95 -6.60
CA TYR A 65 7.86 4.04 -7.13
C TYR A 65 6.85 3.94 -5.99
N PHE A 66 6.07 5.00 -5.82
CA PHE A 66 4.93 5.05 -4.92
C PHE A 66 3.68 4.79 -5.74
N ARG A 67 2.95 3.73 -5.41
CA ARG A 67 1.84 3.27 -6.25
C ARG A 67 0.61 2.94 -5.42
N LEU A 68 -0.52 3.52 -5.80
CA LEU A 68 -1.84 3.25 -5.26
C LEU A 68 -2.68 2.55 -6.31
N VAL A 69 -3.32 1.44 -5.95
CA VAL A 69 -4.29 0.75 -6.81
C VAL A 69 -5.61 0.64 -6.08
N LEU A 70 -6.64 1.29 -6.61
CA LEU A 70 -8.00 1.14 -6.12
C LEU A 70 -8.69 -0.01 -6.84
N ARG A 71 -9.19 -0.98 -6.08
CA ARG A 71 -9.93 -2.14 -6.58
C ARG A 71 -11.26 -2.31 -5.87
N GLY A 72 -12.29 -2.71 -6.60
CA GLY A 72 -13.63 -2.96 -6.06
C GLY A 72 -14.69 -2.74 -7.12
N ASP A 73 -15.96 -2.88 -6.73
CA ASP A 73 -17.10 -2.69 -7.64
C ASP A 73 -17.48 -1.21 -7.80
N SER A 74 -16.99 -0.35 -6.90
CA SER A 74 -17.13 1.10 -6.98
C SER A 74 -15.94 1.82 -6.34
N ILE A 75 -15.77 3.11 -6.65
CA ILE A 75 -14.71 3.95 -6.07
C ILE A 75 -14.85 4.05 -4.54
N THR A 76 -16.04 4.38 -4.04
CA THR A 76 -16.28 4.66 -2.62
C THR A 76 -16.25 3.44 -1.70
N GLN A 77 -16.42 2.23 -2.25
CA GLN A 77 -16.41 0.97 -1.49
C GLN A 77 -15.19 0.11 -1.80
N GLY A 78 -14.27 0.62 -2.63
CA GLY A 78 -13.07 -0.08 -3.02
C GLY A 78 -12.04 -0.18 -1.89
N GLN A 79 -10.99 -0.95 -2.16
CA GLN A 79 -9.80 -1.07 -1.35
C GLN A 79 -8.62 -0.49 -2.13
N VAL A 80 -7.83 0.34 -1.48
CA VAL A 80 -6.59 0.89 -1.99
C VAL A 80 -5.45 0.02 -1.52
N HIS A 81 -4.66 -0.46 -2.47
CA HIS A 81 -3.38 -1.11 -2.22
C HIS A 81 -2.27 -0.09 -2.49
N PHE A 82 -1.66 0.42 -1.43
CA PHE A 82 -0.52 1.32 -1.48
C PHE A 82 0.78 0.53 -1.34
N THR A 83 1.73 0.78 -2.25
CA THR A 83 3.04 0.14 -2.28
C THR A 83 4.14 1.17 -2.52
N ILE A 84 5.32 0.87 -1.97
CA ILE A 84 6.57 1.53 -2.34
C ILE A 84 7.53 0.44 -2.82
N THR A 85 8.01 0.57 -4.05
CA THR A 85 9.04 -0.31 -4.62
C THR A 85 10.27 0.49 -5.01
N THR A 86 11.45 -0.05 -4.80
CA THR A 86 12.71 0.57 -5.23
C THR A 86 12.89 0.46 -6.75
N GLN A 87 13.83 1.22 -7.31
CA GLN A 87 14.08 1.23 -8.77
C GLN A 87 14.39 -0.16 -9.36
N ASP A 88 15.00 -1.05 -8.57
CA ASP A 88 15.30 -2.44 -8.92
C ASP A 88 14.13 -3.42 -8.68
N GLY A 89 12.96 -2.92 -8.28
CA GLY A 89 11.72 -3.67 -8.16
C GLY A 89 11.46 -4.33 -6.79
N ARG A 90 12.30 -4.08 -5.77
CA ARG A 90 12.07 -4.63 -4.44
C ARG A 90 10.95 -3.86 -3.72
N LEU A 91 9.97 -4.59 -3.21
CA LEU A 91 8.92 -4.05 -2.35
C LEU A 91 9.50 -3.69 -0.98
N ILE A 92 9.38 -2.42 -0.59
CA ILE A 92 9.88 -1.90 0.69
C ILE A 92 8.75 -1.45 1.62
N HIS A 93 7.55 -1.23 1.09
CA HIS A 93 6.36 -0.92 1.88
C HIS A 93 5.10 -1.43 1.18
N GLU A 94 4.15 -1.90 1.95
CA GLU A 94 2.83 -2.31 1.50
C GLU A 94 1.80 -1.99 2.58
N GLU A 95 0.69 -1.39 2.16
CA GLU A 95 -0.45 -1.10 3.01
C GLU A 95 -1.75 -1.26 2.22
N HIS A 96 -2.79 -1.80 2.86
CA HIS A 96 -4.14 -1.89 2.31
C HIS A 96 -5.11 -1.13 3.21
N PHE A 97 -5.95 -0.29 2.62
CA PHE A 97 -6.96 0.48 3.36
C PHE A 97 -8.21 0.72 2.50
N PRO A 98 -9.40 0.87 3.12
CA PRO A 98 -10.62 1.22 2.39
C PRO A 98 -10.49 2.60 1.75
N ALA A 99 -11.08 2.77 0.56
CA ALA A 99 -11.09 4.06 -0.12
C ALA A 99 -11.75 5.18 0.71
N ALA A 100 -12.69 4.81 1.58
CA ALA A 100 -13.35 5.71 2.53
C ALA A 100 -12.36 6.42 3.49
N ASP A 101 -11.18 5.83 3.76
CA ASP A 101 -10.18 6.48 4.61
C ASP A 101 -9.59 7.74 3.94
N LEU A 102 -9.68 7.86 2.60
CA LEU A 102 -9.28 9.06 1.88
C LEU A 102 -10.33 10.17 1.95
N GLU A 103 -11.57 9.87 2.35
CA GLU A 103 -12.68 10.84 2.42
C GLU A 103 -12.78 11.56 3.76
N ALA A 104 -12.01 11.20 4.77
CA ALA A 104 -12.34 11.61 6.14
C ALA A 104 -12.24 13.13 6.42
N SER A 105 -11.54 13.89 5.57
CA SER A 105 -11.51 15.36 5.61
C SER A 105 -12.61 16.04 4.80
N LEU A 106 -13.37 15.27 3.99
CA LEU A 106 -14.43 15.77 3.10
C LEU A 106 -15.48 16.59 3.86
N VAL A 107 -15.80 16.25 5.11
CA VAL A 107 -16.76 16.99 5.96
C VAL A 107 -16.39 18.47 6.13
N TYR A 108 -15.11 18.82 6.04
CA TYR A 108 -14.62 20.19 6.19
C TYR A 108 -14.44 20.94 4.87
N GLU A 109 -14.40 20.22 3.75
CA GLU A 109 -14.21 20.79 2.41
C GLU A 109 -15.55 21.00 1.68
N MET A 110 -16.67 20.70 2.32
CA MET A 110 -17.99 20.80 1.69
C MET A 110 -18.78 22.01 2.13
N GLU A 111 -19.45 22.60 1.15
CA GLU A 111 -20.53 23.55 1.33
C GLU A 111 -21.87 22.81 1.18
N GLY A 112 -22.57 22.50 2.28
CA GLY A 112 -23.91 21.89 2.26
C GLY A 112 -24.12 20.72 3.22
N SER A 113 -25.36 20.26 3.35
CA SER A 113 -25.78 19.26 4.34
C SER A 113 -25.71 17.80 3.87
N THR A 114 -25.55 17.53 2.56
CA THR A 114 -25.48 16.17 2.01
C THR A 114 -24.51 16.05 0.84
N VAL A 115 -23.71 14.97 0.85
CA VAL A 115 -22.75 14.64 -0.21
C VAL A 115 -23.34 13.59 -1.12
N THR A 116 -23.30 13.83 -2.43
CA THR A 116 -23.65 12.80 -3.41
C THR A 116 -22.55 11.74 -3.52
N GLN A 117 -22.92 10.57 -4.01
CA GLN A 117 -22.00 9.45 -4.21
C GLN A 117 -20.90 9.81 -5.23
N GLU A 118 -21.25 10.58 -6.25
CA GLU A 118 -20.37 11.06 -7.30
C GLU A 118 -19.33 12.04 -6.76
N GLN A 119 -19.75 12.96 -5.88
CA GLN A 119 -18.83 13.91 -5.22
C GLN A 119 -17.84 13.18 -4.32
N ARG A 120 -18.29 12.17 -3.56
CA ARG A 120 -17.42 11.33 -2.73
C ARG A 120 -16.39 10.59 -3.58
N ALA A 121 -16.83 9.97 -4.68
CA ALA A 121 -15.94 9.30 -5.61
C ALA A 121 -14.90 10.26 -6.21
N ALA A 122 -15.32 11.44 -6.66
CA ALA A 122 -14.42 12.47 -7.19
C ALA A 122 -13.40 12.93 -6.14
N TYR A 123 -13.83 13.07 -4.89
CA TYR A 123 -12.93 13.43 -3.78
C TYR A 123 -11.90 12.34 -3.49
N ILE A 124 -12.29 11.06 -3.44
CA ILE A 124 -11.34 9.94 -3.31
C ILE A 124 -10.29 10.01 -4.41
N LEU A 125 -10.73 10.15 -5.67
CA LEU A 125 -9.82 10.19 -6.80
C LEU A 125 -8.84 11.37 -6.69
N LYS A 126 -9.33 12.56 -6.33
CA LYS A 126 -8.49 13.73 -6.03
C LYS A 126 -7.45 13.42 -4.95
N ARG A 127 -7.88 12.83 -3.82
CA ARG A 127 -7.00 12.48 -2.71
C ARG A 127 -5.97 11.40 -3.07
N MET A 128 -6.32 10.46 -3.96
CA MET A 128 -5.36 9.51 -4.52
C MET A 128 -4.31 10.21 -5.39
N GLU A 129 -4.71 11.15 -6.25
CA GLU A 129 -3.78 11.90 -7.10
C GLU A 129 -2.83 12.79 -6.29
N GLU A 130 -3.34 13.38 -5.20
CA GLU A 130 -2.60 14.22 -4.25
C GLU A 130 -1.88 13.41 -3.15
N PHE A 131 -1.95 12.07 -3.18
CA PHE A 131 -1.44 11.23 -2.08
C PHE A 131 0.09 11.28 -1.96
N VAL A 132 0.77 11.51 -3.08
CA VAL A 132 2.23 11.52 -3.16
C VAL A 132 2.68 12.82 -3.81
N GLU A 133 2.81 13.86 -3.00
CA GLU A 133 3.25 15.19 -3.43
C GLU A 133 4.65 15.53 -2.89
N PRO A 134 5.47 16.34 -3.59
CA PRO A 134 6.80 16.72 -3.12
C PRO A 134 6.82 17.34 -1.71
N LYS A 135 5.77 18.10 -1.35
CA LYS A 135 5.61 18.71 -0.01
C LYS A 135 5.48 17.69 1.14
N ASP A 136 5.21 16.44 0.79
CA ASP A 136 4.99 15.34 1.74
C ASP A 136 6.27 14.54 2.01
N PHE A 137 7.39 14.95 1.39
CA PHE A 137 8.72 14.43 1.69
C PHE A 137 9.50 15.46 2.52
N ILE A 138 9.98 15.03 3.68
CA ILE A 138 10.67 15.88 4.65
C ILE A 138 12.10 15.38 4.87
N SER A 139 13.06 16.30 4.90
CA SER A 139 14.48 15.99 5.16
C SER A 139 15.05 17.04 6.13
N PRO A 140 15.65 16.64 7.27
CA PRO A 140 15.74 15.26 7.75
C PRO A 140 14.36 14.69 8.16
N ALA A 141 14.21 13.36 8.11
CA ALA A 141 12.99 12.67 8.51
C ALA A 141 12.55 13.02 9.95
N ILE A 142 13.53 13.15 10.84
CA ILE A 142 13.34 13.60 12.23
C ILE A 142 14.21 14.82 12.44
N ALA A 143 13.62 15.92 12.93
CA ALA A 143 14.38 17.13 13.23
C ALA A 143 15.39 16.88 14.38
N PRO A 144 16.51 17.64 14.41
CA PRO A 144 17.42 17.60 15.55
C PRO A 144 16.69 17.92 16.85
N ASN A 145 17.05 17.24 17.94
CA ASN A 145 16.49 17.44 19.28
C ASN A 145 15.00 17.11 19.45
N THR A 146 14.33 16.55 18.43
CA THR A 146 13.00 15.96 18.63
C THR A 146 13.09 14.81 19.65
N PRO A 147 12.28 14.83 20.72
CA PRO A 147 12.23 13.73 21.69
C PRO A 147 11.90 12.39 21.03
N ALA A 148 12.45 11.30 21.56
CA ALA A 148 12.16 9.98 21.04
C ALA A 148 10.68 9.61 21.20
N GLN A 149 10.05 9.16 20.13
CA GLN A 149 8.72 8.55 20.16
C GLN A 149 8.85 7.07 19.86
N THR A 150 8.60 6.23 20.86
CA THR A 150 8.84 4.78 20.77
C THR A 150 7.59 3.97 20.48
N SER A 151 6.51 4.62 20.04
CA SER A 151 5.23 3.95 19.76
C SER A 151 5.30 3.04 18.52
N PHE A 152 6.20 3.34 17.58
CA PHE A 152 6.30 2.60 16.30
C PHE A 152 7.67 1.95 16.07
N VAL A 153 8.72 2.50 16.66
CA VAL A 153 10.11 2.00 16.55
C VAL A 153 10.77 2.00 17.91
N SER A 154 11.81 1.17 18.09
CA SER A 154 12.62 1.20 19.30
C SER A 154 13.35 2.53 19.45
N GLU A 155 13.70 2.91 20.69
CA GLU A 155 14.48 4.13 20.95
C GLU A 155 15.82 4.13 20.19
N THR A 156 16.44 2.95 20.05
CA THR A 156 17.67 2.79 19.26
C THR A 156 17.44 3.08 17.79
N ALA A 157 16.36 2.53 17.19
CA ALA A 157 16.01 2.80 15.81
C ALA A 157 15.65 4.28 15.60
N TRP A 158 14.88 4.89 16.51
CA TRP A 158 14.59 6.33 16.49
C TRP A 158 15.86 7.18 16.45
N LYS A 159 16.79 6.94 17.38
CA LYS A 159 18.06 7.67 17.45
C LYS A 159 18.90 7.49 16.20
N LYS A 160 18.93 6.29 15.60
CA LYS A 160 19.60 6.03 14.32
C LYS A 160 18.98 6.85 13.18
N ILE A 161 17.65 6.87 13.08
CA ILE A 161 16.93 7.67 12.08
C ILE A 161 17.27 9.16 12.25
N GLN A 162 17.18 9.67 13.49
CA GLN A 162 17.44 11.07 13.81
C GLN A 162 18.90 11.48 13.55
N ALA A 163 19.86 10.58 13.80
CA ALA A 163 21.27 10.83 13.51
C ALA A 163 21.58 10.87 12.00
N ASN A 164 20.72 10.29 11.16
CA ASN A 164 20.85 10.37 9.71
C ASN A 164 20.17 11.61 9.14
N HIS A 165 20.90 12.73 9.06
CA HIS A 165 20.37 13.99 8.52
C HIS A 165 19.97 13.95 7.04
N LYS A 166 20.34 12.90 6.30
CA LYS A 166 19.97 12.69 4.89
C LYS A 166 18.76 11.78 4.74
N ALA A 167 18.24 11.20 5.83
CA ALA A 167 17.04 10.38 5.78
C ALA A 167 15.85 11.23 5.34
N VAL A 168 15.11 10.74 4.35
CA VAL A 168 13.87 11.36 3.88
C VAL A 168 12.70 10.68 4.59
N GLY A 169 11.87 11.46 5.26
CA GLY A 169 10.59 11.03 5.78
C GLY A 169 9.49 11.25 4.73
N PHE A 170 8.54 10.34 4.64
CA PHE A 170 7.33 10.49 3.85
C PHE A 170 6.13 10.57 4.79
N LYS A 171 5.35 11.64 4.68
CA LYS A 171 4.12 11.85 5.45
C LYS A 171 2.90 11.60 4.58
N TYR A 172 1.89 10.92 5.09
CA TYR A 172 0.60 10.82 4.43
C TYR A 172 -0.52 10.75 5.47
N LEU A 173 -1.74 11.04 5.04
CA LEU A 173 -2.91 11.08 5.90
C LEU A 173 -3.90 10.02 5.43
N LEU A 174 -4.25 9.12 6.35
CA LEU A 174 -5.44 8.29 6.24
C LEU A 174 -6.41 8.75 7.32
N GLY A 175 -7.70 8.76 7.02
CA GLY A 175 -8.67 9.28 7.98
C GLY A 175 -8.49 10.78 8.24
N LYS A 176 -9.17 11.27 9.27
CA LYS A 176 -9.14 12.69 9.66
C LYS A 176 -7.87 13.02 10.44
N GLU A 177 -7.40 12.06 11.23
CA GLU A 177 -6.44 12.25 12.32
C GLU A 177 -5.35 11.17 12.33
N ASP A 178 -5.36 10.21 11.39
CA ASP A 178 -4.31 9.18 11.28
C ASP A 178 -3.25 9.59 10.25
N GLY A 179 -2.50 10.63 10.62
CA GLY A 179 -1.28 11.00 9.93
C GLY A 179 -0.18 10.00 10.23
N ARG A 180 0.54 9.59 9.18
CA ARG A 180 1.58 8.55 9.25
C ARG A 180 2.89 9.08 8.72
N LEU A 181 3.98 8.67 9.37
CA LEU A 181 5.34 9.05 8.99
C LEU A 181 6.15 7.79 8.72
N LEU A 182 6.63 7.63 7.49
CA LEU A 182 7.51 6.54 7.06
C LEU A 182 8.92 7.04 6.82
N VAL A 183 9.90 6.18 7.09
CA VAL A 183 11.30 6.39 6.72
C VAL A 183 11.88 5.07 6.23
N TYR A 184 12.81 5.13 5.29
CA TYR A 184 13.55 3.94 4.89
C TYR A 184 14.56 3.53 5.97
N ASP A 185 14.48 2.29 6.43
CA ASP A 185 15.45 1.64 7.30
C ASP A 185 16.39 0.76 6.45
N PRO A 186 17.68 1.13 6.30
CA PRO A 186 18.65 0.35 5.54
C PRO A 186 18.96 -1.04 6.12
N GLU A 187 18.84 -1.22 7.44
CA GLU A 187 19.10 -2.49 8.11
C GLU A 187 17.98 -3.49 7.80
N GLN A 188 16.73 -3.02 7.88
CA GLN A 188 15.55 -3.83 7.56
C GLN A 188 15.24 -3.93 6.07
N LYS A 189 15.85 -3.06 5.25
CA LYS A 189 15.56 -2.93 3.81
C LYS A 189 14.07 -2.66 3.55
N LYS A 190 13.43 -1.88 4.43
CA LYS A 190 11.98 -1.57 4.39
C LYS A 190 11.73 -0.11 4.76
N ALA A 191 10.61 0.43 4.30
CA ALA A 191 10.06 1.66 4.86
C ALA A 191 9.27 1.31 6.12
N VAL A 192 9.64 1.92 7.25
CA VAL A 192 9.05 1.67 8.55
C VAL A 192 8.30 2.90 9.04
N ARG A 193 7.16 2.69 9.70
CA ARG A 193 6.47 3.77 10.41
C ARG A 193 7.30 4.15 11.63
N TYR A 194 7.72 5.40 11.72
CA TYR A 194 8.47 5.89 12.87
C TYR A 194 7.63 6.83 13.75
N GLY A 195 6.56 7.40 13.21
CA GLY A 195 5.72 8.35 13.92
C GLY A 195 4.33 8.50 13.33
N SER A 196 3.56 9.40 13.96
CA SER A 196 2.25 9.83 13.52
C SER A 196 2.08 11.34 13.75
N PHE A 197 1.09 11.92 13.09
CA PHE A 197 0.64 13.28 13.32
C PHE A 197 -0.88 13.34 13.17
N GLY A 198 -1.51 14.41 13.62
CA GLY A 198 -2.95 14.62 13.39
C GLY A 198 -3.89 14.12 14.48
N GLY A 199 -3.41 13.64 15.63
CA GLY A 199 -4.20 13.32 16.83
C GLY A 199 -3.39 13.53 18.10
#